data_AF-A0AAR5P9Z9-F1
#
_entry.id   AF-A0AAR5P9Z9-F1
#
_cell.length_a   1.000
_cell.length_b   1.000
_cell.length_c   1.000
_cell.angle_alpha   90.00
_cell.angle_beta   90.00
_cell.angle_gamma   90.00
#
_symmetry.space_group_name_H-M   'P 1'
#
loop_
_entity.id
_entity.type
_entity.pdbx_description
1 polymer ?
#
loop_
_entity_poly.entity_id
_entity_poly.type
_entity_poly.pdbx_seq_one_letter_code
_entity_poly.pdbx_strand_id
1 'polypeptide(L)' 'MKFYSPAIRRLLNRWPGQKTFGVYRFLPVFFVLGAALEFSMINWRVGEVNFYNTFKQRQAQQIVQQKLLEELETNKENAL' A
#
# COMPACT_ATOMS: atom_id res chain seq x y z
N MET A 1 23.69 33.47 -13.16
CA MET A 1 23.06 32.59 -14.15
C MET A 1 21.73 32.08 -13.59
N LYS A 2 20.61 32.42 -14.21
CA LYS A 2 19.28 31.99 -13.76
C LYS A 2 18.75 30.98 -14.80
N PHE A 3 19.00 29.68 -14.56
CA PHE A 3 18.52 28.58 -15.40
C PHE A 3 17.02 28.34 -15.18
N TYR A 4 16.18 29.31 -15.50
CA TYR A 4 14.74 29.07 -15.57
C TYR A 4 14.43 28.60 -16.99
N SER A 5 14.13 27.31 -17.12
CA SER A 5 13.61 26.78 -18.38
C SER A 5 12.40 27.62 -18.80
N PRO A 6 12.38 28.19 -20.01
CA PRO A 6 11.29 29.03 -20.47
C PRO A 6 9.96 28.27 -20.51
N ALA A 7 10.01 26.94 -20.66
CA ALA A 7 8.84 26.07 -20.57
C ALA A 7 8.24 26.06 -19.16
N ILE A 8 9.07 25.91 -18.12
CA ILE A 8 8.64 25.91 -16.71
C ILE A 8 8.01 27.26 -16.37
N ARG A 9 8.62 28.37 -16.82
CA ARG A 9 8.09 29.72 -16.57
C ARG A 9 6.75 29.96 -17.25
N ARG A 10 6.55 29.48 -18.49
CA ARG A 10 5.26 29.57 -19.18
C ARG A 10 4.18 28.75 -18.49
N LEU A 11 4.50 27.55 -18.02
CA LEU A 11 3.58 26.70 -17.27
C LEU A 11 3.17 27.36 -15.94
N LEU A 12 4.14 27.91 -15.21
CA LEU A 12 3.89 28.58 -13.92
C LEU A 12 3.07 29.87 -14.04
N ASN A 13 3.23 30.60 -15.14
CA ASN A 13 2.46 31.82 -15.43
C ASN A 13 1.03 31.53 -15.91
N ARG A 14 0.77 30.31 -16.40
CA ARG A 14 -0.58 29.88 -16.82
C ARG A 14 -1.43 29.43 -15.63
N TRP A 15 -0.85 29.34 -14.44
CA TRP A 15 -1.55 28.93 -13.22
C TRP A 15 -2.52 30.03 -12.74
N PRO A 16 -3.83 29.76 -12.66
CA PRO A 16 -4.80 30.72 -12.14
C PRO A 16 -4.54 31.00 -10.65
N GLY A 17 -4.74 32.24 -10.21
CA GLY A 17 -4.53 32.63 -8.81
C GLY A 17 -3.20 33.35 -8.50
N GLN A 18 -2.36 33.63 -9.51
CA GLN A 18 -1.15 34.44 -9.31
C GLN A 18 -1.45 35.85 -8.75
N LYS A 19 -2.58 36.45 -9.12
CA LYS A 19 -2.99 37.78 -8.63
C LYS A 19 -3.60 37.77 -7.21
N THR A 20 -4.28 36.70 -6.82
CA THR A 20 -5.05 36.65 -5.56
C THR A 20 -4.33 35.85 -4.46
N PHE A 21 -3.58 34.81 -4.82
CA PHE A 21 -2.89 33.91 -3.88
C PHE A 21 -1.37 34.09 -3.84
N GLY A 22 -0.80 34.94 -4.71
CA GLY A 22 0.62 35.35 -4.65
C GLY A 22 1.60 34.17 -4.51
N VAL A 23 2.41 34.19 -3.45
CA VAL A 23 3.39 33.13 -3.12
C VAL A 23 2.72 31.81 -2.73
N TYR A 24 1.51 31.86 -2.16
CA TYR A 24 0.76 30.69 -1.65
C TYR A 24 -0.06 29.95 -2.72
N ARG A 25 0.06 30.29 -4.01
CA ARG A 25 -0.65 29.62 -5.12
C ARG A 25 -0.42 28.11 -5.21
N PHE A 26 0.67 27.60 -4.65
CA PHE A 26 0.98 26.17 -4.62
C PHE A 26 0.46 25.46 -3.38
N LEU A 27 -0.02 26.20 -2.37
CA LEU A 27 -0.54 25.62 -1.13
C LEU A 27 -1.67 24.60 -1.39
N PRO A 28 -2.66 24.87 -2.27
CA PRO A 28 -3.69 23.88 -2.58
C PRO A 28 -3.13 22.62 -3.24
N VAL A 29 -2.06 22.76 -4.03
CA VAL A 29 -1.41 21.63 -4.70
C VAL A 29 -0.71 20.73 -3.69
N PHE A 30 0.03 21.33 -2.74
CA PHE A 30 0.68 20.59 -1.67
C PHE A 30 -0.34 19.93 -0.73
N PHE A 31 -1.48 20.57 -0.49
CA PHE A 31 -2.56 19.97 0.29
C PHE A 31 -3.15 18.73 -0.40
N VAL A 32 -3.48 18.84 -1.68
CA VAL A 32 -3.98 17.70 -2.47
C VAL A 32 -2.92 16.61 -2.59
N LEU A 33 -1.64 16.96 -2.76
CA LEU A 33 -0.55 16.00 -2.76
C LEU A 33 -0.40 15.27 -1.42
N GLY A 34 -0.52 15.99 -0.30
CA GLY A 34 -0.49 15.39 1.04
C GLY A 34 -1.65 14.42 1.24
N ALA A 35 -2.87 14.84 0.90
CA ALA A 35 -4.06 13.99 0.95
C ALA A 35 -3.94 12.78 0.01
N ALA A 36 -3.39 12.97 -1.20
CA ALA A 36 -3.15 11.89 -2.14
C ALA A 36 -2.06 10.93 -1.64
N LEU A 37 -1.05 11.43 -0.92
CA LEU A 37 -0.02 10.61 -0.31
C LEU A 37 -0.58 9.79 0.85
N GLU A 38 -1.38 10.38 1.72
CA GLU A 38 -2.09 9.66 2.79
C GLU A 38 -3.05 8.62 2.21
N PHE A 39 -3.84 8.99 1.20
CA PHE A 39 -4.72 8.07 0.48
C PHE A 39 -3.93 6.96 -0.21
N SER A 40 -2.78 7.29 -0.81
CA SER A 40 -1.87 6.32 -1.38
C SER A 40 -1.33 5.41 -0.28
N MET A 41 -0.82 5.89 0.85
CA MET A 41 -0.36 5.00 1.94
C MET A 41 -1.44 4.00 2.39
N ILE A 42 -2.71 4.40 2.42
CA ILE A 42 -3.84 3.53 2.78
C ILE A 42 -4.20 2.55 1.65
N ASN A 43 -4.30 3.03 0.42
CA ASN A 43 -4.82 2.29 -0.72
C ASN A 43 -3.72 1.54 -1.52
N TRP A 44 -2.55 2.15 -1.62
CA TRP A 44 -1.27 1.60 -2.08
C TRP A 44 -0.69 0.65 -1.04
N ARG A 45 -1.46 -0.40 -0.74
CA ARG A 45 -0.86 -1.68 -0.37
C ARG A 45 -0.09 -2.14 -1.59
N VAL A 46 1.20 -1.74 -1.68
CA VAL A 46 2.16 -2.31 -2.65
C VAL A 46 1.95 -3.81 -2.62
N GLY A 47 1.62 -4.35 -3.79
CA GLY A 47 1.10 -5.70 -3.97
C GLY A 47 1.94 -6.81 -3.33
N GLU A 48 1.28 -7.95 -3.19
CA GLU A 48 1.91 -9.23 -2.91
C GLU A 48 2.81 -9.32 -1.66
N VAL A 49 2.34 -8.88 -0.49
CA VAL A 49 2.72 -9.65 0.72
C VAL A 49 1.95 -10.97 0.76
N ASN A 50 2.18 -11.77 -0.28
CA ASN A 50 1.89 -13.20 -0.32
C ASN A 50 2.60 -13.96 0.82
N PHE A 51 3.44 -13.29 1.62
CA PHE A 51 3.92 -13.76 2.93
C PHE A 51 2.78 -14.26 3.82
N TYR A 52 1.66 -13.53 3.92
CA TYR A 52 0.56 -13.96 4.80
C TYR A 52 -0.23 -15.14 4.21
N ASN A 53 -0.39 -15.17 2.89
CA ASN A 53 -1.07 -16.26 2.20
C ASN A 53 -0.28 -17.57 2.30
N THR A 54 1.03 -17.53 2.04
CA THR A 54 1.91 -18.70 2.22
C THR A 54 2.04 -19.13 3.68
N PHE A 55 2.12 -18.19 4.62
CA PHE A 55 2.15 -18.50 6.04
C PHE A 55 0.84 -19.15 6.53
N LYS A 56 -0.33 -18.58 6.16
CA LYS A 56 -1.64 -19.16 6.50
C LYS A 56 -1.84 -20.53 5.87
N GLN A 57 -1.38 -20.73 4.63
CA GLN A 57 -1.48 -22.03 3.96
C GLN A 57 -0.66 -23.11 4.68
N ARG A 58 0.55 -22.80 5.15
CA ARG A 58 1.37 -23.73 5.95
C ARG A 58 0.76 -24.05 7.31
N GLN A 59 0.20 -23.05 8.00
CA GLN A 59 -0.50 -23.29 9.27
C GLN A 59 -1.73 -24.19 9.10
N ALA A 60 -2.53 -23.96 8.07
CA ALA A 60 -3.69 -24.80 7.78
C ALA A 60 -3.28 -26.26 7.52
N GLN A 61 -2.19 -26.48 6.78
CA GLN A 61 -1.67 -27.84 6.52
C GLN A 61 -1.18 -28.53 7.79
N GLN A 62 -0.52 -27.83 8.70
CA GLN A 62 -0.06 -28.40 9.98
C GLN A 62 -1.21 -28.86 10.86
N ILE A 63 -2.28 -28.05 10.97
CA ILE A 63 -3.46 -28.39 11.78
C ILE A 63 -4.17 -29.64 11.22
N VAL A 64 -4.30 -29.74 9.90
CA VAL A 64 -4.93 -30.93 9.28
C VAL A 64 -4.07 -32.18 9.50
N GLN A 65 -2.75 -32.09 9.36
CA GLN A 65 -1.88 -33.25 9.59
C GLN A 65 -1.89 -33.73 11.05
N GLN A 66 -1.92 -32.81 12.03
CA GLN A 66 -2.02 -33.19 13.44
C GLN A 66 -3.32 -33.93 13.74
N LYS A 67 -4.46 -33.44 13.23
CA LYS A 67 -5.75 -34.13 13.40
C LYS A 67 -5.76 -35.52 12.78
N LEU A 68 -5.16 -35.66 11.59
CA LEU A 68 -5.05 -36.97 10.93
C LEU A 68 -4.19 -37.94 11.74
N LEU A 69 -3.09 -37.46 12.32
CA LEU A 69 -2.21 -38.28 13.16
C LEU A 69 -2.92 -38.70 14.45
N GLU A 70 -3.62 -37.78 15.13
CA GLU A 70 -4.43 -38.10 16.32
C GLU A 70 -5.55 -39.12 15.99
N GLU A 71 -6.26 -38.95 14.86
CA GLU A 71 -7.27 -39.93 14.43
C GLU A 71 -6.65 -41.29 14.10
N LEU A 72 -5.46 -41.33 13.51
CA LEU A 72 -4.75 -42.58 13.21
C LEU A 72 -4.22 -43.26 14.47
N GLU A 73 -3.75 -42.50 15.46
CA GLU A 73 -3.32 -43.05 16.77
C GLU A 73 -4.52 -43.58 17.56
N THR A 74 -5.61 -42.81 17.59
CA THR A 74 -6.87 -43.22 18.25
C THR A 74 -7.46 -44.48 17.59
N ASN A 75 -7.46 -44.56 16.25
CA ASN A 75 -7.93 -45.77 15.55
C ASN A 75 -7.02 -46.98 15.74
N LYS A 76 -5.71 -46.79 15.92
CA LYS A 76 -4.78 -47.89 16.21
C LYS A 76 -4.94 -48.42 17.63
N GLU A 77 -5.15 -47.56 18.62
CA GLU A 77 -5.45 -47.97 19.99
C GLU A 77 -6.80 -48.72 20.08
N ASN A 78 -7.81 -48.28 19.33
CA ASN A 78 -9.12 -48.95 19.29
C ASN A 78 -9.12 -50.27 18.51
N ALA A 79 -8.07 -50.56 17.72
CA ALA A 79 -7.96 -51.76 16.90
C ALA A 79 -7.05 -52.84 17.51
N LEU A 80 -6.43 -52.58 18.66
CA LEU A 80 -5.66 -53.52 19.47
C LEU A 80 -6.50 -54.02 20.65
#